data_AF-A0A7L0SD83-F1
#
_entry.id   AF-A0A7L0SD83-F1
#
_cell.length_a   1.000
_cell.length_b   1.000
_cell.length_c   1.000
_cell.angle_alpha   90.00
_cell.angle_beta   90.00
_cell.angle_gamma   90.00
#
_symmetry.space_group_name_H-M   'P 1'
#
loop_
_entity.id
_entity.type
_entity.pdbx_description
1 polymer ?
#
loop_
_entity_poly.entity_id
_entity_poly.type
_entity_poly.pdbx_seq_one_letter_code
_entity_poly.pdbx_strand_id
1 'polypeptide(L)'
;TTHSQEKPFSCPTCGKRFSGSSNFRKHRRIHTGERPFSCSRCGKSFLCLSKLICHLRSHTGEKPYKCWDCGRGFTMKGNLQRHWRTHTKEKPFPCPTCGKRFSSKSDATIHSRIHTGERPYACSQCGKSFQQKRHLRRHQRTLH
;
A
#
# COMPACT_ATOMS: atom_id res chain seq x y z
N THR A 1 10.04 16.95 29.39
CA THR A 1 10.18 17.77 28.15
C THR A 1 9.02 17.44 27.23
N THR A 2 7.99 18.28 27.24
CA THR A 2 6.74 18.12 26.50
C THR A 2 7.00 18.31 25.00
N HIS A 3 7.09 17.22 24.25
CA HIS A 3 7.10 17.27 22.79
C HIS A 3 5.68 17.60 22.30
N SER A 4 5.37 18.89 22.14
CA SER A 4 4.07 19.35 21.64
C SER A 4 3.80 18.73 20.26
N GLN A 5 2.69 17.98 20.15
CA GLN A 5 2.21 17.41 18.88
C GLN A 5 1.54 18.47 17.99
N GLU A 6 2.09 19.69 17.93
CA GLU A 6 1.54 20.72 17.09
C GLU A 6 1.72 20.34 15.61
N LYS A 7 0.63 20.44 14.86
CA LYS A 7 0.59 20.24 13.41
C LYS A 7 0.23 21.56 12.74
N PRO A 8 1.19 22.52 12.67
CA PRO A 8 0.92 23.87 12.19
C PRO A 8 0.65 23.91 10.69
N PHE A 9 1.14 22.93 9.92
CA PHE A 9 0.96 22.92 8.46
C PHE A 9 -0.31 22.17 8.07
N SER A 10 -1.32 22.88 7.56
CA SER A 10 -2.57 22.31 7.07
C SER A 10 -2.64 22.31 5.55
N CYS A 11 -3.10 21.20 4.95
CA CYS A 11 -3.36 21.14 3.52
C CYS A 11 -4.74 21.68 3.17
N PRO A 12 -4.85 22.77 2.40
CA PRO A 12 -6.15 23.35 2.04
C PRO A 12 -6.98 22.41 1.16
N THR A 13 -6.34 21.55 0.36
CA THR A 13 -7.03 20.64 -0.57
C THR A 13 -7.68 19.44 0.11
N CYS A 14 -7.15 18.96 1.24
CA CYS A 14 -7.65 17.73 1.87
C CYS A 14 -7.69 17.77 3.40
N GLY A 15 -7.47 18.93 4.01
CA GLY A 15 -7.51 19.15 5.46
C GLY A 15 -6.41 18.46 6.27
N LYS A 16 -5.52 17.66 5.65
CA LYS A 16 -4.46 16.93 6.36
C LYS A 16 -3.47 17.88 7.02
N ARG A 17 -3.18 17.63 8.30
CA ARG A 17 -2.24 18.42 9.10
C ARG A 17 -0.91 17.70 9.29
N PHE A 18 0.18 18.45 9.26
CA PHE A 18 1.55 17.97 9.35
C PHE A 18 2.32 18.77 10.41
N SER A 19 3.19 18.08 11.15
CA SER A 19 4.09 18.69 12.14
C SER A 19 5.33 19.34 11.52
N GLY A 20 5.69 18.97 10.29
CA GLY A 20 6.89 19.47 9.63
C GLY A 20 6.62 20.01 8.23
N SER A 21 7.22 21.16 7.91
CA SER A 21 7.10 21.85 6.62
C SER A 21 7.59 20.99 5.45
N SER A 22 8.65 20.20 5.65
CA SER A 22 9.20 19.30 4.64
C SER A 22 8.23 18.17 4.28
N ASN A 23 7.52 17.62 5.27
CA ASN A 23 6.49 16.61 5.06
C ASN A 23 5.25 17.20 4.39
N PHE A 24 4.86 18.41 4.80
CA PHE A 24 3.77 19.15 4.16
C PHE A 24 4.06 19.43 2.68
N ARG A 25 5.26 19.94 2.36
CA ARG A 25 5.68 20.19 0.97
C ARG A 25 5.71 18.92 0.13
N LYS A 26 6.24 17.80 0.67
CA LYS A 26 6.17 16.49 0.00
C LYS A 26 4.73 16.04 -0.21
N HIS A 27 3.84 16.28 0.75
CA HIS A 27 2.42 15.94 0.61
C HIS A 27 1.74 16.73 -0.50
N ARG A 28 2.02 18.03 -0.64
CA ARG A 28 1.42 18.87 -1.70
C ARG A 28 1.66 18.31 -3.12
N ARG A 29 2.79 17.62 -3.35
CA ARG A 29 3.08 16.96 -4.62
C ARG A 29 2.07 15.89 -5.03
N ILE A 30 1.33 15.33 -4.08
CA ILE A 30 0.26 14.37 -4.37
C ILE A 30 -0.87 15.05 -5.16
N HIS A 31 -1.17 16.31 -4.83
CA HIS A 31 -2.24 17.07 -5.48
C HIS A 31 -1.80 17.66 -6.81
N THR A 32 -0.54 18.08 -6.94
CA THR A 32 0.00 18.62 -8.20
C THR A 32 0.42 17.53 -9.19
N GLY A 33 0.59 16.29 -8.73
CA GLY A 33 1.12 15.20 -9.55
C GLY A 33 2.63 15.27 -9.80
N GLU A 34 3.33 16.28 -9.25
CA GLU A 34 4.77 16.49 -9.40
C GLU A 34 5.56 15.28 -8.88
N ARG A 35 6.38 14.69 -9.76
CA ARG A 35 7.22 13.53 -9.42
C ARG A 35 8.68 13.80 -9.82
N PRO A 36 9.45 14.53 -9.00
CA PRO A 36 10.79 15.02 -9.40
C PRO A 36 11.85 13.93 -9.55
N PHE A 37 11.60 12.73 -9.01
CA PHE A 37 12.61 11.69 -8.91
C PHE A 37 12.33 10.60 -9.92
N SER A 38 13.06 10.57 -11.03
CA SER A 38 12.85 9.62 -12.12
C SER A 38 13.89 8.50 -12.11
N CYS A 39 13.44 7.29 -12.46
CA CYS A 39 14.30 6.15 -12.67
C CYS A 39 14.85 6.19 -14.10
N SER A 40 16.16 6.34 -14.26
CA SER A 40 16.82 6.35 -15.57
C SER A 40 16.64 5.04 -16.36
N ARG A 41 16.47 3.91 -15.67
CA ARG A 41 16.34 2.59 -16.32
C ARG A 41 14.95 2.32 -16.91
N CYS A 42 13.88 2.85 -16.34
CA CYS A 42 12.51 2.55 -16.81
C CYS A 42 11.59 3.76 -16.92
N GLY A 43 12.12 4.97 -16.77
CA GLY A 43 11.37 6.24 -16.88
C GLY A 43 10.37 6.51 -15.76
N LYS A 44 10.14 5.58 -14.82
CA LYS A 44 9.16 5.76 -13.74
C LYS A 44 9.57 6.89 -12.79
N SER A 45 8.63 7.78 -12.49
CA SER A 45 8.87 8.92 -11.60
C SER A 45 8.18 8.76 -10.23
N PHE A 46 8.79 9.34 -9.20
CA PHE A 46 8.42 9.21 -7.79
C PHE A 46 8.36 10.55 -7.08
N LEU A 47 7.53 10.63 -6.04
CA LEU A 47 7.28 11.85 -5.24
C LEU A 47 8.49 12.25 -4.36
N CYS A 48 9.31 11.26 -3.97
CA CYS A 48 10.48 11.47 -3.13
C CYS A 48 11.60 10.46 -3.42
N LEU A 49 12.85 10.86 -3.11
CA LEU A 49 14.05 10.07 -3.35
C LEU A 49 14.01 8.69 -2.69
N SER A 50 13.52 8.57 -1.46
CA SER A 50 13.44 7.27 -0.76
C SER A 50 12.53 6.26 -1.48
N LYS A 51 11.50 6.73 -2.19
CA LYS A 51 10.64 5.87 -3.03
C LYS A 51 11.35 5.44 -4.30
N LEU A 52 12.14 6.33 -4.92
CA LEU A 52 12.99 5.99 -6.05
C LEU A 52 14.03 4.94 -5.64
N ILE A 53 14.78 5.14 -4.54
CA ILE A 53 15.77 4.17 -4.04
C ILE A 53 15.13 2.80 -3.79
N CYS A 54 13.99 2.77 -3.10
CA CYS A 54 13.27 1.52 -2.88
C CYS A 54 12.83 0.85 -4.19
N HIS A 55 12.46 1.64 -5.20
CA HIS A 55 12.12 1.12 -6.53
C HIS A 55 13.35 0.57 -7.26
N LEU A 56 14.52 1.21 -7.16
CA LEU A 56 15.75 0.73 -7.79
C LEU A 56 16.12 -0.70 -7.31
N ARG A 57 15.75 -1.07 -6.08
CA ARG A 57 15.89 -2.46 -5.59
C ARG A 57 15.13 -3.50 -6.42
N SER A 58 14.06 -3.10 -7.11
CA SER A 58 13.35 -4.00 -8.04
C SER A 58 14.13 -4.27 -9.32
N HIS A 59 15.09 -3.41 -9.67
CA HIS A 59 15.98 -3.60 -10.81
C HIS A 59 17.24 -4.40 -10.46
N THR A 60 17.76 -4.22 -9.25
CA THR A 60 18.97 -4.91 -8.77
C THR A 60 18.67 -6.24 -8.10
N GLY A 61 17.44 -6.46 -7.64
CA GLY A 61 17.08 -7.62 -6.83
C GLY A 61 17.51 -7.51 -5.36
N GLU A 62 18.09 -6.38 -4.95
CA GLU A 62 18.58 -6.15 -3.58
C GLU A 62 17.45 -6.32 -2.56
N LYS A 63 17.68 -7.17 -1.56
CA LYS A 63 16.73 -7.48 -0.48
C LYS A 63 17.41 -7.32 0.88
N PRO A 64 17.57 -6.08 1.39
CA PRO A 64 18.35 -5.83 2.61
C PRO A 64 17.72 -6.41 3.87
N TYR A 65 16.40 -6.61 3.86
CA TYR A 65 15.65 -7.05 5.03
C TYR A 65 15.40 -8.54 4.92
N LYS A 66 16.13 -9.36 5.68
CA LYS A 66 15.99 -10.82 5.66
C LYS A 66 15.18 -11.31 6.86
N CYS A 67 14.33 -12.30 6.64
CA CYS A 67 13.69 -13.06 7.70
C CYS A 67 14.74 -13.98 8.32
N TRP A 68 14.91 -13.92 9.64
CA TRP A 68 15.85 -14.79 10.34
C TRP A 68 15.40 -16.25 10.27
N ASP A 69 14.12 -16.53 10.46
CA ASP A 69 13.58 -17.89 10.53
C ASP A 69 13.63 -18.67 9.21
N CYS A 70 13.42 -18.02 8.07
CA CYS A 70 13.34 -18.70 6.77
C CYS A 70 14.27 -18.14 5.69
N GLY A 71 15.16 -17.20 6.04
CA GLY A 71 16.10 -16.56 5.12
C GLY A 71 15.48 -15.67 4.03
N ARG A 72 14.14 -15.61 3.93
CA ARG A 72 13.46 -14.86 2.87
C ARG A 72 13.78 -13.37 2.93
N GLY A 73 14.28 -12.82 1.82
CA GLY A 73 14.63 -11.41 1.69
C GLY A 73 13.48 -10.51 1.19
N PHE A 74 13.47 -9.26 1.66
CA PHE A 74 12.50 -8.20 1.33
C PHE A 74 13.21 -6.89 1.01
N THR A 75 12.60 -6.09 0.13
CA THR A 75 13.10 -4.76 -0.28
C THR A 75 12.78 -3.66 0.75
N MET A 76 11.82 -3.90 1.64
CA MET A 76 11.33 -2.95 2.65
C MET A 76 11.11 -3.63 4.00
N LYS A 77 11.47 -2.95 5.09
CA LYS A 77 11.26 -3.42 6.49
C LYS A 77 9.80 -3.78 6.78
N GLY A 78 8.85 -2.95 6.36
CA GLY A 78 7.43 -3.21 6.59
C GLY A 78 6.90 -4.47 5.89
N ASN A 79 7.52 -4.87 4.76
CA ASN A 79 7.18 -6.13 4.11
C ASN A 79 7.71 -7.33 4.89
N LEU A 80 8.93 -7.23 5.43
CA LEU A 80 9.47 -8.23 6.36
C LEU A 80 8.58 -8.36 7.61
N GLN A 81 8.19 -7.25 8.24
CA GLN A 81 7.30 -7.28 9.41
C GLN A 81 5.94 -7.94 9.12
N ARG A 82 5.34 -7.62 7.96
CA ARG A 82 4.10 -8.29 7.55
C ARG A 82 4.31 -9.78 7.30
N HIS A 83 5.43 -10.16 6.70
CA HIS A 83 5.77 -11.56 6.50
C HIS A 83 6.02 -12.28 7.83
N TRP A 84 6.65 -11.64 8.81
CA TRP A 84 6.88 -12.23 10.13
C TRP A 84 5.60 -12.77 10.77
N ARG A 85 4.45 -12.11 10.55
CA ARG A 85 3.13 -12.57 11.00
C ARG A 85 2.71 -13.93 10.44
N THR A 86 3.33 -14.42 9.36
CA THR A 86 3.07 -15.77 8.85
C THR A 86 3.73 -16.87 9.69
N HIS A 87 4.82 -16.53 10.38
CA HIS A 87 5.49 -17.40 11.35
C HIS A 87 4.73 -17.39 12.67
N THR A 88 4.45 -16.21 13.22
CA THR A 88 3.78 -16.06 14.52
C THR A 88 2.26 -16.32 14.51
N LYS A 89 1.66 -16.42 13.31
CA LYS A 89 0.19 -16.49 13.09
C LYS A 89 -0.57 -15.27 13.65
N GLU A 90 0.12 -14.17 13.95
CA GLU A 90 -0.49 -12.94 14.45
C GLU A 90 -1.46 -12.36 13.41
N LYS A 91 -2.70 -12.08 13.85
CA LYS A 91 -3.76 -11.50 13.02
C LYS A 91 -4.31 -10.23 13.71
N PRO A 92 -3.65 -9.07 13.58
CA PRO A 92 -4.01 -7.87 14.33
C PRO A 92 -5.32 -7.23 13.88
N PHE A 93 -5.79 -7.54 12.68
CA PHE A 93 -6.85 -6.80 12.03
C PHE A 93 -8.17 -7.59 12.03
N PRO A 94 -9.08 -7.35 12.99
CA PRO A 94 -10.40 -7.97 12.98
C PRO A 94 -11.31 -7.33 11.93
N CYS A 95 -12.20 -8.15 11.35
CA CYS A 95 -13.37 -7.66 10.65
C CYS A 95 -14.37 -7.11 11.67
N PRO A 96 -14.84 -5.86 11.53
CA PRO A 96 -15.78 -5.28 12.49
C PRO A 96 -17.15 -5.97 12.47
N THR A 97 -17.53 -6.59 11.35
CA THR A 97 -18.86 -7.22 11.20
C THR A 97 -18.91 -8.64 11.77
N CYS A 98 -17.87 -9.46 11.56
CA CYS A 98 -17.91 -10.89 11.94
C CYS A 98 -16.74 -11.33 12.84
N GLY A 99 -15.91 -10.42 13.31
CA GLY A 99 -14.77 -10.71 14.20
C GLY A 99 -13.60 -11.46 13.56
N LYS A 100 -13.75 -11.98 12.33
CA LYS A 100 -12.69 -12.73 11.63
C LYS A 100 -11.42 -11.90 11.51
N ARG A 101 -10.28 -12.47 11.90
CA ARG A 101 -9.00 -11.75 11.99
C ARG A 101 -8.09 -11.99 10.78
N PHE A 102 -7.33 -10.96 10.40
CA PHE A 102 -6.41 -10.95 9.27
C PHE A 102 -5.02 -10.45 9.66
N SER A 103 -3.99 -10.89 8.93
CA SER A 103 -2.59 -10.48 9.13
C SER A 103 -2.27 -9.12 8.50
N SER A 104 -3.14 -8.59 7.64
CA SER A 104 -3.03 -7.25 7.07
C SER A 104 -4.38 -6.52 7.03
N LYS A 105 -4.35 -5.19 7.17
CA LYS A 105 -5.54 -4.33 7.08
C LYS A 105 -6.22 -4.44 5.70
N SER A 106 -5.42 -4.52 4.63
CA SER A 106 -5.94 -4.66 3.27
C SER A 106 -6.77 -5.93 3.10
N ASP A 107 -6.34 -7.04 3.68
CA ASP A 107 -7.08 -8.30 3.62
C ASP A 107 -8.41 -8.21 4.39
N ALA A 108 -8.41 -7.55 5.55
CA ALA A 108 -9.63 -7.28 6.31
C ALA A 108 -10.61 -6.39 5.53
N THR A 109 -10.13 -5.33 4.87
CA THR A 109 -10.96 -4.45 4.02
C THR A 109 -11.50 -5.17 2.79
N ILE A 110 -10.70 -6.02 2.14
CA ILE A 110 -11.18 -6.83 1.02
C ILE A 110 -12.24 -7.82 1.49
N HIS A 111 -12.02 -8.43 2.65
CA HIS A 111 -12.97 -9.34 3.26
C HIS A 111 -14.29 -8.65 3.61
N SER A 112 -14.29 -7.42 4.14
CA SER A 112 -15.53 -6.74 4.51
C SER A 112 -16.50 -6.52 3.34
N ARG A 113 -16.01 -6.57 2.10
CA ARG A 113 -16.86 -6.51 0.89
C ARG A 113 -17.85 -7.66 0.77
N ILE A 114 -17.59 -8.79 1.42
CA ILE A 114 -18.58 -9.88 1.43
C ILE A 114 -19.83 -9.47 2.21
N HIS A 115 -19.67 -8.62 3.24
CA HIS A 115 -20.77 -8.17 4.10
C HIS A 115 -21.54 -7.02 3.47
N THR A 116 -20.84 -6.14 2.76
CA THR A 116 -21.48 -5.00 2.07
C THR A 116 -22.01 -5.34 0.68
N GLY A 117 -21.62 -6.49 0.11
CA GLY A 117 -21.91 -6.83 -1.28
C GLY A 117 -21.13 -6.01 -2.32
N GLU A 118 -20.19 -5.16 -1.90
CA GLU A 118 -19.46 -4.25 -2.80
C GLU A 118 -18.64 -5.04 -3.86
N ARG A 119 -18.87 -4.73 -5.15
CA ARG A 119 -18.18 -5.36 -6.29
C ARG A 119 -17.57 -4.29 -7.22
N PRO A 120 -16.46 -3.63 -6.83
CA PRO A 120 -15.95 -2.45 -7.53
C PRO A 120 -15.38 -2.71 -8.93
N TYR A 121 -15.19 -3.98 -9.29
CA TYR A 121 -14.45 -4.35 -10.50
C TYR A 121 -15.40 -5.00 -11.50
N ALA A 122 -15.93 -4.22 -12.44
CA ALA A 122 -16.78 -4.69 -13.52
C ALA A 122 -15.96 -5.10 -14.76
N CYS A 123 -16.41 -6.16 -15.43
CA CYS A 123 -15.92 -6.53 -16.76
C CYS A 123 -16.54 -5.62 -17.81
N SER A 124 -15.72 -4.95 -18.62
CA SER A 124 -16.21 -4.08 -19.70
C SER A 124 -16.90 -4.83 -20.83
N GLN A 125 -16.59 -6.13 -21.01
CA GLN A 125 -17.14 -6.94 -22.10
C GLN A 125 -18.52 -7.54 -21.77
N CYS A 126 -18.79 -7.87 -20.50
CA CYS A 126 -20.04 -8.55 -20.11
C CYS A 126 -20.73 -7.97 -18.86
N GLY A 127 -20.26 -6.85 -18.31
CA GLY A 127 -20.84 -6.18 -17.14
C GLY A 127 -20.67 -6.90 -15.79
N LYS A 128 -20.26 -8.18 -15.79
CA LYS A 128 -20.09 -8.97 -14.56
C LYS A 128 -19.11 -8.30 -13.60
N SER A 129 -19.53 -8.13 -12.35
CA SER A 129 -18.77 -7.43 -11.32
C SER A 129 -18.18 -8.34 -10.25
N PHE A 130 -16.99 -8.00 -9.75
CA PHE A 130 -16.20 -8.81 -8.84
C PHE A 130 -15.75 -7.98 -7.62
N GLN A 131 -15.61 -8.65 -6.47
CA GLN A 131 -15.11 -8.05 -5.23
C GLN A 131 -13.61 -7.73 -5.28
N GLN A 132 -12.86 -8.42 -6.16
CA GLN A 132 -11.40 -8.30 -6.28
C GLN A 132 -10.95 -8.24 -7.74
N LYS A 133 -9.99 -7.34 -8.02
CA LYS A 133 -9.39 -7.17 -9.36
C LYS A 133 -8.76 -8.45 -9.90
N ARG A 134 -8.21 -9.31 -9.04
CA ARG A 134 -7.63 -10.61 -9.47
C ARG A 134 -8.69 -11.56 -10.04
N HIS A 135 -9.91 -11.54 -9.49
CA HIS A 135 -11.00 -12.36 -9.99
C HIS A 135 -11.51 -11.83 -11.33
N LEU A 136 -11.61 -10.51 -11.49
CA LEU A 136 -11.89 -9.88 -12.78
C LEU A 136 -10.84 -10.26 -13.83
N ARG A 137 -9.54 -10.14 -13.52
CA ARG A 137 -8.46 -10.50 -14.45
C ARG A 137 -8.51 -11.97 -14.86
N ARG A 138 -8.80 -12.87 -13.92
CA ARG A 138 -8.97 -14.29 -14.24
C ARG A 138 -10.18 -14.49 -15.16
N HIS A 139 -11.32 -13.92 -14.81
CA HIS A 139 -12.54 -13.97 -15.61
C HIS A 139 -12.31 -13.50 -17.04
N GLN A 140 -11.64 -12.35 -17.22
CA GLN A 140 -11.28 -11.83 -18.53
C GLN A 140 -10.46 -12.87 -19.28
N ARG A 141 -9.28 -13.29 -18.78
CA ARG A 141 -8.41 -14.25 -19.48
C ARG A 141 -9.06 -15.59 -19.85
N THR A 142 -10.07 -16.04 -19.11
CA THR A 142 -10.70 -17.35 -19.33
C THR A 142 -11.93 -17.29 -20.22
N LEU A 143 -12.52 -16.10 -20.41
CA LEU A 143 -13.81 -15.94 -21.10
C LEU A 143 -13.77 -14.87 -22.21
N HIS A 144 -12.67 -14.13 -22.34
CA HIS A 144 -12.41 -13.07 -23.30
C HIS A 144 -10.92 -13.02 -23.66
#